data_AF-A0AAE2CKJ9-F1
#
_entry.id   AF-A0AAE2CKJ9-F1
#
_cell.length_a   1.000
_cell.length_b   1.000
_cell.length_c   1.000
_cell.angle_alpha   90.00
_cell.angle_beta   90.00
_cell.angle_gamma   90.00
#
_symmetry.space_group_name_H-M   'P 1'
#
loop_
_entity.id
_entity.type
_entity.pdbx_description
1 polymer ?
#
loop_
_entity_poly.entity_id
_entity_poly.type
_entity_poly.pdbx_seq_one_letter_code
_entity_poly.pdbx_strand_id
1 'polypeptide(L)'
;MFYHAFDGYMKHAFPRDELKPLSCGGEDTLGGYALTLIDSLDTLALLGDRERFATSVEWIGKNLRFDINKTVSVFETTIRVLGGLLSAHLIASDYNTGMRIPSYDDELLHLAEDLARRMLPAFDTPTGIPFGSVNLMHGVDENESKAKTLCILFTLLMCCFFHILVNSYRECTRIIVHILVFLKNHEMPRDINSN
;
A
#
# COMPACT_ATOMS: atom_id res chain seq x y z
N MET A 1 0.67 22.51 -13.32
CA MET A 1 1.36 22.32 -12.02
C MET A 1 1.72 20.87 -11.79
N PHE A 2 0.77 19.93 -11.81
CA PHE A 2 1.05 18.50 -11.64
C PHE A 2 2.16 17.97 -12.56
N TYR A 3 2.03 18.13 -13.88
CA TYR A 3 3.04 17.66 -14.84
C TYR A 3 4.44 18.23 -14.60
N HIS A 4 4.53 19.48 -14.14
CA HIS A 4 5.83 20.07 -13.79
C HIS A 4 6.49 19.35 -12.60
N ALA A 5 5.70 19.01 -11.57
CA ALA A 5 6.19 18.24 -10.43
C ALA A 5 6.51 16.79 -10.79
N PHE A 6 5.61 16.13 -11.53
CA PHE A 6 5.77 14.75 -11.98
C PHE A 6 6.99 14.60 -12.90
N ASP A 7 7.14 15.45 -13.91
CA ASP A 7 8.29 15.42 -14.83
C ASP A 7 9.60 15.76 -14.09
N GLY A 8 9.55 16.67 -13.12
CA GLY A 8 10.67 16.95 -12.23
C GLY A 8 11.08 15.71 -11.43
N TYR A 9 10.12 15.00 -10.85
CA TYR A 9 10.37 13.76 -10.12
C TYR A 9 10.97 12.69 -11.04
N MET A 10 10.34 12.42 -12.19
CA MET A 10 10.80 11.43 -13.16
C MET A 10 12.21 11.71 -13.68
N LYS A 11 12.61 12.98 -13.75
CA LYS A 11 13.93 13.38 -14.23
C LYS A 11 15.03 13.36 -13.16
N HIS A 12 14.70 13.73 -11.92
CA HIS A 12 15.71 14.06 -10.90
C HIS A 12 15.73 13.12 -9.70
N ALA A 13 14.64 12.40 -9.43
CA ALA A 13 14.51 11.59 -8.22
C ALA A 13 14.16 10.13 -8.51
N PHE A 14 13.45 9.82 -9.58
CA PHE A 14 13.12 8.45 -9.94
C PHE A 14 14.37 7.55 -10.06
N PRO A 15 14.37 6.34 -9.47
CA PRO A 15 13.27 5.60 -8.84
C PRO A 15 13.13 5.78 -7.31
N ARG A 16 13.70 6.84 -6.73
CA ARG A 16 13.63 7.10 -5.28
C ARG A 16 12.22 7.48 -4.83
N ASP A 17 12.01 7.46 -3.52
CA ASP A 17 10.68 7.73 -2.95
C ASP A 17 10.21 9.16 -3.25
N GLU A 18 11.05 10.17 -3.05
CA GLU A 18 10.66 11.59 -3.12
C GLU A 18 11.71 12.48 -3.82
N LEU A 19 11.26 13.61 -4.37
CA LEU A 19 12.09 14.65 -4.97
C LEU A 19 12.45 15.74 -3.96
N LYS A 20 13.74 16.11 -3.89
CA LYS A 20 14.23 17.33 -3.25
C LYS A 20 14.30 18.45 -4.30
N PRO A 21 13.31 19.35 -4.37
CA PRO A 21 13.17 20.28 -5.49
C PRO A 21 14.26 21.36 -5.53
N LEU A 22 14.84 21.73 -4.38
CA LEU A 22 15.90 22.75 -4.33
C LEU A 22 17.28 22.20 -4.73
N SER A 23 17.58 20.95 -4.38
CA SER A 23 18.87 20.32 -4.68
C SER A 23 18.83 19.42 -5.92
N CYS A 24 17.66 19.26 -6.56
CA CYS A 24 17.44 18.36 -7.68
C CYS A 24 17.95 16.92 -7.43
N GLY A 25 17.81 16.44 -6.19
CA GLY A 25 18.16 15.08 -5.80
C GLY A 25 16.94 14.28 -5.34
N GLY A 26 17.08 12.98 -5.17
CA GLY A 26 16.04 12.12 -4.60
C GLY A 26 16.37 11.66 -3.17
N GLU A 27 15.34 11.34 -2.38
CA GLU A 27 15.45 10.79 -1.03
C GLU A 27 14.51 9.61 -0.84
N ASP A 28 14.95 8.62 -0.06
CA ASP A 28 14.20 7.40 0.24
C ASP A 28 13.68 7.42 1.67
N THR A 29 12.53 8.07 1.86
CA THR A 29 11.91 8.32 3.18
C THR A 29 11.25 7.09 3.79
N LEU A 30 10.71 6.19 2.96
CA LEU A 30 10.04 4.97 3.45
C LEU A 30 10.84 3.72 3.08
N GLY A 31 10.81 3.32 1.82
CA GLY A 31 11.26 2.00 1.40
C GLY A 31 12.15 1.99 0.16
N GLY A 32 12.24 3.10 -0.58
CA GLY A 32 12.92 3.14 -1.88
C GLY A 32 12.15 2.38 -2.96
N TYR A 33 10.82 2.42 -2.91
CA TYR A 33 9.92 1.71 -3.81
C TYR A 33 9.14 2.67 -4.72
N ALA A 34 9.80 3.77 -5.12
CA ALA A 34 9.22 4.81 -5.97
C ALA A 34 7.88 5.36 -5.44
N LEU A 35 7.83 5.69 -4.14
CA LEU A 35 6.64 6.17 -3.44
C LEU A 35 5.86 7.26 -4.21
N THR A 36 6.54 8.29 -4.70
CA THR A 36 5.89 9.38 -5.46
C THR A 36 5.24 8.87 -6.75
N LEU A 37 5.81 7.85 -7.40
CA LEU A 37 5.21 7.26 -8.60
C LEU A 37 3.88 6.58 -8.25
N ILE A 38 3.84 5.79 -7.17
CA ILE A 38 2.64 5.07 -6.70
C ILE A 38 1.54 6.06 -6.33
N ASP A 39 1.86 7.08 -5.53
CA ASP A 39 0.91 8.14 -5.14
C ASP A 39 0.41 8.98 -6.32
N SER A 40 1.13 9.01 -7.44
CA SER A 40 0.74 9.80 -8.61
C SER A 40 -0.17 9.03 -9.58
N LEU A 41 -0.34 7.72 -9.43
CA LEU A 41 -1.10 6.88 -10.37
C LEU A 41 -2.57 7.28 -10.46
N ASP A 42 -3.21 7.48 -9.31
CA ASP A 42 -4.61 7.88 -9.26
C ASP A 42 -4.82 9.27 -9.90
N THR A 43 -3.88 10.17 -9.70
CA THR A 43 -3.91 11.53 -10.22
C THR A 43 -3.68 11.54 -11.73
N LEU A 44 -2.75 10.72 -12.24
CA LEU A 44 -2.58 10.50 -13.69
C LEU A 44 -3.88 10.01 -14.32
N ALA A 45 -4.57 9.08 -13.65
CA ALA A 45 -5.84 8.57 -14.11
C ALA A 45 -6.96 9.62 -14.06
N LEU A 46 -7.04 10.41 -12.99
CA LEU A 46 -8.01 11.51 -12.86
C LEU A 46 -7.79 12.61 -13.91
N LEU A 47 -6.54 12.85 -14.30
CA LEU A 47 -6.18 13.79 -15.37
C LEU A 47 -6.38 13.19 -16.77
N GLY A 48 -6.71 11.91 -16.89
CA GLY A 48 -6.95 11.22 -18.15
C GLY A 48 -5.67 10.89 -18.95
N ASP A 49 -4.49 10.94 -18.32
CA ASP A 49 -3.21 10.66 -18.97
C ASP A 49 -2.94 9.16 -19.02
N ARG A 50 -3.52 8.50 -20.03
CA ARG A 50 -3.44 7.05 -20.24
C ARG A 50 -2.03 6.55 -20.49
N GLU A 51 -1.25 7.30 -21.26
CA GLU A 51 0.08 6.88 -21.68
C GLU A 51 1.03 6.81 -20.48
N ARG A 52 1.05 7.87 -19.67
CA ARG A 52 1.89 7.90 -18.46
C ARG A 52 1.38 6.95 -17.39
N PHE A 53 0.07 6.84 -17.21
CA PHE A 53 -0.53 5.87 -16.30
C PHE A 53 -0.11 4.44 -16.67
N ALA A 54 -0.30 4.03 -17.93
CA ALA A 54 0.04 2.68 -18.39
C ALA A 54 1.54 2.38 -18.24
N THR A 55 2.39 3.32 -18.64
CA THR A 55 3.86 3.17 -18.51
C THR A 55 4.29 3.04 -17.04
N SER A 56 3.65 3.80 -16.15
CA SER A 56 3.94 3.76 -14.71
C SER A 56 3.50 2.44 -14.08
N VAL A 57 2.30 1.96 -14.41
CA VAL A 57 1.77 0.66 -13.95
C VAL A 57 2.67 -0.48 -14.42
N GLU A 58 3.06 -0.49 -15.69
CA GLU A 58 3.95 -1.51 -16.25
C GLU A 58 5.32 -1.51 -15.57
N TRP A 59 5.89 -0.32 -15.33
CA TRP A 59 7.17 -0.21 -14.62
C TRP A 59 7.08 -0.75 -13.19
N ILE A 60 5.99 -0.40 -12.48
CA ILE A 60 5.75 -0.88 -11.10
C ILE A 60 5.63 -2.39 -11.07
N GLY A 61 4.79 -2.99 -11.91
CA GLY A 61 4.63 -4.45 -11.97
C GLY A 61 5.96 -5.18 -12.21
N LYS A 62 6.83 -4.61 -13.06
CA LYS A 62 8.11 -5.23 -13.42
C LYS A 62 9.21 -5.03 -12.38
N ASN A 63 9.33 -3.84 -11.79
CA ASN A 63 10.51 -3.43 -11.01
C ASN A 63 10.26 -3.39 -9.50
N LEU A 64 9.02 -3.23 -9.05
CA LEU A 64 8.72 -3.08 -7.62
C LEU A 64 8.90 -4.40 -6.88
N ARG A 65 9.66 -4.38 -5.78
CA ARG A 65 9.84 -5.53 -4.88
C ARG A 65 9.79 -5.04 -3.44
N PHE A 66 9.06 -5.76 -2.58
CA PHE A 66 8.98 -5.46 -1.15
C PHE A 66 9.93 -6.29 -0.29
N ASP A 67 10.81 -7.08 -0.92
CA ASP A 67 11.81 -7.88 -0.23
C ASP A 67 13.05 -7.06 0.14
N ILE A 68 12.85 -6.06 1.00
CA ILE A 68 13.87 -5.09 1.38
C ILE A 68 14.04 -5.14 2.90
N ASN A 69 15.28 -5.23 3.37
CA ASN A 69 15.60 -5.14 4.80
C ASN A 69 15.54 -3.68 5.26
N LYS A 70 14.32 -3.13 5.35
CA LYS A 70 14.07 -1.76 5.81
C LYS A 70 12.83 -1.74 6.69
N THR A 71 12.92 -1.00 7.78
CA THR A 71 11.80 -0.73 8.69
C THR A 71 10.94 0.38 8.13
N VAL A 72 9.66 0.10 7.93
CA VAL A 72 8.68 1.04 7.36
C VAL A 72 7.55 1.31 8.34
N SER A 73 6.94 2.49 8.26
CA SER A 73 5.74 2.80 9.04
C SER A 73 4.54 2.04 8.48
N VAL A 74 3.83 1.33 9.35
CA VAL A 74 2.59 0.61 9.00
C VAL A 74 1.52 1.57 8.52
N PHE A 75 1.42 2.75 9.14
CA PHE A 75 0.43 3.76 8.79
C PHE A 75 0.65 4.33 7.38
N GLU A 76 1.83 4.91 7.14
CA GLU A 76 2.18 5.54 5.85
C GLU A 76 2.12 4.53 4.70
N THR A 77 2.67 3.33 4.92
CA THR A 77 2.69 2.26 3.90
C THR A 77 1.27 1.80 3.55
N THR A 78 0.35 1.76 4.52
CA THR A 78 -1.04 1.41 4.26
C THR A 78 -1.75 2.46 3.40
N ILE A 79 -1.66 3.74 3.78
CA ILE A 79 -2.44 4.78 3.11
C ILE A 79 -1.86 5.19 1.75
N ARG A 80 -0.53 5.21 1.60
CA ARG A 80 0.16 5.65 0.38
C ARG A 80 0.34 4.49 -0.59
N VAL A 81 1.01 3.42 -0.13
CA VAL A 81 1.43 2.32 -1.01
C VAL A 81 0.29 1.34 -1.26
N LEU A 82 -0.27 0.73 -0.20
CA LEU A 82 -1.33 -0.24 -0.35
C LEU A 82 -2.58 0.40 -0.97
N GLY A 83 -2.95 1.60 -0.51
CA GLY A 83 -4.03 2.39 -1.08
C GLY A 83 -3.81 2.74 -2.56
N GLY A 84 -2.61 3.23 -2.92
CA GLY A 84 -2.26 3.58 -4.28
C GLY A 84 -2.26 2.39 -5.25
N LEU A 85 -1.68 1.25 -4.83
CA LEU A 85 -1.67 0.03 -5.64
C LEU A 85 -3.07 -0.51 -5.90
N LEU A 86 -3.94 -0.55 -4.87
CA LEU A 86 -5.32 -1.03 -5.01
C LEU A 86 -6.16 -0.07 -5.84
N SER A 87 -6.02 1.25 -5.64
CA SER A 87 -6.70 2.26 -6.45
C SER A 87 -6.31 2.15 -7.93
N ALA A 88 -5.01 2.06 -8.21
CA ALA A 88 -4.50 1.91 -9.57
C ALA A 88 -4.92 0.58 -10.21
N HIS A 89 -4.97 -0.52 -9.45
CA HIS A 89 -5.51 -1.81 -9.91
C HIS A 89 -6.97 -1.68 -10.34
N LEU A 90 -7.83 -1.06 -9.52
CA LEU A 90 -9.24 -0.85 -9.88
C LEU A 90 -9.39 -0.01 -11.15
N ILE A 91 -8.57 1.03 -11.28
CA ILE A 91 -8.58 1.90 -12.47
C ILE A 91 -8.10 1.17 -13.72
N ALA A 92 -7.03 0.38 -13.61
CA ALA A 92 -6.42 -0.35 -14.72
C ALA A 92 -7.25 -1.55 -15.19
N SER A 93 -8.04 -2.16 -14.29
CA SER A 93 -8.87 -3.34 -14.56
C SER A 93 -10.28 -2.98 -15.05
N ASP A 94 -10.89 -1.89 -14.57
CA ASP A 94 -12.27 -1.54 -14.90
C ASP A 94 -12.39 -0.88 -16.29
N TYR A 95 -13.32 -1.39 -17.10
CA TYR A 95 -13.64 -0.86 -18.42
C TYR A 95 -14.35 0.50 -18.36
N ASN A 96 -15.06 0.79 -17.26
CA ASN A 96 -15.86 2.00 -17.13
C ASN A 96 -15.01 3.25 -16.86
N THR A 97 -13.78 3.09 -16.38
CA THR A 97 -12.87 4.21 -16.11
C THR A 97 -12.29 4.80 -17.40
N GLY A 98 -12.35 4.05 -18.51
CA GLY A 98 -11.67 4.40 -19.76
C GLY A 98 -10.15 4.30 -19.67
N MET A 99 -9.56 3.99 -18.52
CA MET A 99 -8.11 3.91 -18.31
C MET A 99 -7.56 2.49 -18.41
N ARG A 100 -8.39 1.54 -18.84
CA ARG A 100 -8.04 0.12 -18.93
C ARG A 100 -6.78 -0.12 -19.77
N ILE A 101 -5.89 -0.93 -19.22
CA ILE A 101 -4.67 -1.37 -19.89
C ILE A 101 -4.92 -2.79 -20.41
N PRO A 102 -4.94 -3.05 -21.73
CA PRO A 102 -5.27 -4.38 -22.26
C PRO A 102 -4.29 -5.49 -21.86
N SER A 103 -3.03 -5.14 -21.59
CA SER A 103 -1.96 -6.06 -21.22
C SER A 103 -1.77 -6.23 -19.71
N TYR A 104 -2.63 -5.60 -18.90
CA TYR A 104 -2.54 -5.67 -17.43
C TYR A 104 -3.13 -6.98 -16.92
N ASP A 105 -2.39 -7.66 -16.05
CA ASP A 105 -2.69 -9.00 -15.53
C ASP A 105 -2.57 -9.00 -13.99
N ASP A 106 -3.28 -8.06 -13.36
CA ASP A 106 -3.41 -7.95 -11.91
C ASP A 106 -2.08 -7.84 -11.12
N GLU A 107 -1.00 -7.38 -11.76
CA GLU A 107 0.32 -7.35 -11.12
C GLU A 107 0.35 -6.44 -9.88
N LEU A 108 -0.39 -5.32 -9.93
CA LEU A 108 -0.49 -4.40 -8.78
C LEU A 108 -1.26 -5.03 -7.61
N LEU A 109 -2.24 -5.89 -7.89
CA LEU A 109 -2.99 -6.60 -6.86
C LEU A 109 -2.10 -7.62 -6.15
N HIS A 110 -1.27 -8.36 -6.90
CA HIS A 110 -0.28 -9.27 -6.33
C HIS A 110 0.77 -8.54 -5.48
N LEU A 111 1.22 -7.36 -5.92
CA LEU A 111 2.11 -6.49 -5.14
C LEU A 111 1.43 -6.00 -3.85
N ALA A 112 0.17 -5.59 -3.92
CA ALA A 112 -0.62 -5.18 -2.75
C ALA A 112 -0.78 -6.34 -1.75
N GLU A 113 -1.01 -7.57 -2.24
CA GLU A 113 -1.10 -8.76 -1.40
C GLU A 113 0.24 -9.10 -0.71
N ASP A 114 1.35 -9.07 -1.44
CA ASP A 114 2.70 -9.30 -0.87
C ASP A 114 3.02 -8.29 0.23
N LEU A 115 2.75 -7.01 -0.02
CA LEU A 115 2.93 -5.96 0.98
C LEU A 115 2.07 -6.17 2.22
N ALA A 116 0.77 -6.47 2.04
CA ALA A 116 -0.14 -6.72 3.15
C ALA A 116 0.32 -7.92 4.00
N ARG A 117 0.78 -9.01 3.35
CA ARG A 117 1.31 -10.20 4.04
C ARG A 117 2.53 -9.88 4.89
N ARG A 118 3.46 -9.08 4.38
CA ARG A 118 4.66 -8.65 5.11
C ARG A 118 4.36 -7.73 6.30
N MET A 119 3.22 -7.03 6.25
CA MET A 119 2.76 -6.17 7.34
C MET A 119 1.94 -6.91 8.42
N LEU A 120 1.49 -8.14 8.16
CA LEU A 120 0.71 -8.94 9.13
C LEU A 120 1.38 -9.07 10.51
N PRO A 121 2.70 -9.31 10.64
CA PRO A 121 3.36 -9.43 11.94
C PRO A 121 3.19 -8.19 12.82
N ALA A 122 2.96 -7.00 12.24
CA ALA A 122 2.71 -5.79 13.02
C ALA A 122 1.42 -5.84 13.84
N PHE A 123 0.46 -6.67 13.43
CA PHE A 123 -0.84 -6.82 14.10
C PHE A 123 -0.87 -7.97 15.10
N ASP A 124 0.13 -8.86 15.06
CA ASP A 124 0.25 -10.00 15.98
C ASP A 124 0.74 -9.53 17.35
N THR A 125 -0.17 -8.95 18.12
CA THR A 125 0.10 -8.41 19.45
C THR A 125 -0.91 -8.93 20.47
N PRO A 126 -0.48 -9.26 21.71
CA PRO A 126 -1.39 -9.75 22.75
C PRO A 126 -2.51 -8.76 23.11
N THR A 127 -2.30 -7.46 22.85
CA THR A 127 -3.26 -6.39 23.17
C THR A 127 -4.20 -6.05 22.02
N GLY A 128 -4.00 -6.63 20.83
CA GLY A 128 -4.71 -6.23 19.60
C GLY A 128 -4.35 -4.82 19.09
N ILE A 129 -3.31 -4.19 19.67
CA ILE A 129 -2.83 -2.86 19.26
C ILE A 129 -1.57 -3.08 18.42
N PRO A 130 -1.62 -2.79 17.11
CA PRO A 130 -0.50 -3.04 16.23
C PRO A 130 0.72 -2.15 16.51
N PHE A 131 1.89 -2.64 16.11
CA PHE A 131 3.13 -1.87 16.09
C PHE A 131 3.08 -0.76 15.03
N GLY A 132 3.79 0.33 15.28
CA GLY A 132 3.80 1.49 14.38
C GLY A 132 4.68 1.31 13.16
N SER A 133 5.65 0.41 13.28
CA SER A 133 6.67 0.12 12.30
C SER A 133 6.87 -1.38 12.17
N VAL A 134 7.27 -1.83 10.99
CA VAL A 134 7.59 -3.24 10.69
C VAL A 134 8.73 -3.30 9.69
N ASN A 135 9.63 -4.26 9.85
CA ASN A 135 10.64 -4.57 8.85
C ASN A 135 10.03 -5.47 7.77
N LEU A 136 10.15 -5.07 6.50
CA LEU A 136 9.52 -5.79 5.39
C LEU A 136 10.13 -7.18 5.11
N MET A 137 11.32 -7.47 5.62
CA MET A 137 12.00 -8.76 5.46
C MET A 137 11.97 -9.60 6.75
N HIS A 138 12.16 -8.98 7.91
CA HIS A 138 12.32 -9.68 9.19
C HIS A 138 11.10 -9.59 10.12
N GLY A 139 10.07 -8.83 9.78
CA GLY A 139 8.91 -8.62 10.63
C GLY A 139 9.15 -7.57 11.71
N VAL A 140 8.54 -7.73 12.88
CA VAL A 140 8.65 -6.73 13.97
C VAL A 140 9.89 -7.02 14.81
N ASP A 141 10.67 -5.97 15.11
CA ASP A 141 11.80 -6.05 16.05
C ASP A 141 11.28 -6.08 17.50
N GLU A 142 11.85 -6.92 18.36
CA GLU A 142 11.41 -7.12 19.74
C GLU A 142 11.48 -5.84 20.61
N ASN A 143 12.32 -4.88 20.20
CA ASN A 143 12.50 -3.60 20.90
C ASN A 143 11.63 -2.45 20.37
N GLU A 144 10.77 -2.70 19.38
CA GLU A 144 9.94 -1.65 18.79
C GLU A 144 8.90 -1.10 19.77
N SER A 145 8.77 0.21 19.77
CA SER A 145 7.81 0.89 20.64
C SER A 145 6.39 0.64 20.12
N LYS A 146 5.51 0.14 20.99
CA LYS A 146 4.07 0.04 20.68
C LYS A 146 3.57 1.40 20.18
N ALA A 147 2.86 1.41 19.06
CA ALA A 147 2.38 2.64 18.47
C ALA A 147 1.47 3.40 19.44
N LYS A 148 1.54 4.74 19.38
CA LYS A 148 0.58 5.59 20.10
C LYS A 148 -0.81 5.40 19.48
N THR A 149 -1.71 4.90 20.32
CA THR A 149 -2.97 4.17 20.08
C THR A 149 -4.02 4.83 19.18
N LEU A 150 -3.95 6.13 18.86
CA LEU A 150 -5.11 6.83 18.27
C LEU A 150 -5.13 6.86 16.73
N CYS A 151 -3.98 6.90 16.05
CA CYS A 151 -3.93 7.00 14.58
C CYS A 151 -4.13 5.64 13.89
N ILE A 152 -3.55 4.56 14.46
CA ILE A 152 -3.62 3.22 13.87
C ILE A 152 -4.99 2.56 14.10
N LEU A 153 -5.69 2.93 15.16
CA LEU A 153 -7.08 2.51 15.36
C LEU A 153 -7.99 2.99 14.22
N PHE A 154 -7.67 4.16 13.63
CA PHE A 154 -8.37 4.67 12.44
C PHE A 154 -8.00 3.90 11.17
N THR A 155 -6.78 3.38 11.06
CA THR A 155 -6.36 2.49 9.95
C THR A 155 -6.95 1.09 10.07
N LEU A 156 -7.09 0.55 11.28
CA LEU A 156 -7.90 -0.64 11.56
C LEU A 156 -9.37 -0.40 11.20
N LEU A 157 -9.90 0.80 11.46
CA LEU A 157 -11.23 1.21 10.99
C LEU A 157 -11.30 1.36 9.47
N MET A 158 -10.20 1.73 8.79
CA MET A 158 -10.07 1.69 7.33
C MET A 158 -10.07 0.27 6.78
N CYS A 159 -9.70 -0.75 7.57
CA CYS A 159 -9.94 -2.15 7.23
C CYS A 159 -11.45 -2.47 7.25
N CYS A 160 -12.20 -1.94 8.22
CA CYS A 160 -13.67 -1.99 8.25
C CYS A 160 -14.33 -1.12 7.16
N PHE A 161 -13.75 0.01 6.78
CA PHE A 161 -14.25 0.86 5.69
C PHE A 161 -13.94 0.27 4.32
N PHE A 162 -12.83 -0.48 4.20
CA PHE A 162 -12.55 -1.33 3.04
C PHE A 162 -13.65 -2.37 2.84
N HIS A 163 -14.22 -2.92 3.92
CA HIS A 163 -15.40 -3.81 3.83
C HIS A 163 -16.63 -3.12 3.20
N ILE A 164 -16.79 -1.80 3.37
CA ILE A 164 -17.94 -1.02 2.87
C ILE A 164 -17.72 -0.56 1.42
N LEU A 165 -16.52 -0.07 1.06
CA LEU A 165 -16.19 0.33 -0.31
C LEU A 165 -16.10 -0.87 -1.28
N VAL A 166 -15.78 -2.06 -0.76
CA VAL A 166 -15.56 -3.28 -1.53
C VAL A 166 -16.83 -4.16 -1.66
N ASN A 167 -18.01 -3.63 -1.33
CA ASN A 167 -19.26 -4.34 -1.67
C ASN A 167 -19.61 -4.26 -3.18
N SER A 168 -18.92 -3.40 -3.94
CA SER A 168 -19.13 -3.24 -5.40
C SER A 168 -18.15 -4.07 -6.26
N TYR A 169 -17.04 -4.58 -5.70
CA TYR A 169 -16.00 -5.34 -6.43
C TYR A 169 -15.75 -6.69 -5.77
N ARG A 170 -16.48 -7.73 -6.24
CA ARG A 170 -16.51 -9.09 -5.65
C ARG A 170 -15.14 -9.77 -5.48
N GLU A 171 -14.15 -9.47 -6.31
CA GLU A 171 -12.82 -10.11 -6.25
C GLU A 171 -11.92 -9.49 -5.17
N CYS A 172 -11.92 -8.16 -5.01
CA CYS A 172 -11.30 -7.50 -3.86
C CYS A 172 -11.97 -7.92 -2.54
N THR A 173 -13.28 -8.19 -2.56
CA THR A 173 -13.98 -8.73 -1.38
C THR A 173 -13.43 -10.10 -1.02
N ARG A 174 -13.16 -10.98 -1.99
CA ARG A 174 -12.61 -12.31 -1.68
C ARG A 174 -11.19 -12.23 -1.13
N ILE A 175 -10.33 -11.36 -1.64
CA ILE A 175 -8.95 -11.23 -1.16
C ILE A 175 -8.91 -10.57 0.23
N ILE A 176 -9.70 -9.52 0.44
CA ILE A 176 -9.75 -8.83 1.74
C ILE A 176 -10.57 -9.62 2.76
N VAL A 177 -11.61 -10.35 2.34
CA VAL A 177 -12.26 -11.34 3.19
C VAL A 177 -11.33 -12.52 3.42
N HIS A 178 -10.46 -12.93 2.51
CA HIS A 178 -9.49 -13.99 2.79
C HIS A 178 -8.39 -13.49 3.73
N ILE A 179 -7.93 -12.24 3.62
CA ILE A 179 -7.02 -11.59 4.56
C ILE A 179 -7.71 -11.36 5.91
N LEU A 180 -8.96 -10.89 5.95
CA LEU A 180 -9.76 -10.70 7.16
C LEU A 180 -10.20 -12.03 7.78
N VAL A 181 -10.50 -13.06 7.01
CA VAL A 181 -10.82 -14.42 7.47
C VAL A 181 -9.55 -15.13 7.90
N PHE A 182 -8.40 -14.85 7.29
CA PHE A 182 -7.10 -15.32 7.77
C PHE A 182 -6.72 -14.62 9.08
N LEU A 183 -6.92 -13.30 9.18
CA LEU A 183 -6.78 -12.52 10.42
C LEU A 183 -7.79 -12.95 11.49
N LYS A 184 -9.01 -13.33 11.10
CA LYS A 184 -10.08 -13.79 12.00
C LYS A 184 -9.97 -15.26 12.39
N ASN A 185 -9.39 -16.12 11.54
CA ASN A 185 -9.08 -17.51 11.88
C ASN A 185 -7.86 -17.61 12.81
N HIS A 186 -7.09 -16.52 12.93
CA HIS A 186 -6.11 -16.30 13.99
C HIS A 186 -6.65 -15.45 15.16
N GLU A 187 -7.97 -15.21 15.28
CA GLU A 187 -8.55 -14.70 16.53
C GLU A 187 -8.31 -15.73 17.65
N MET A 188 -7.29 -15.40 18.45
CA MET A 188 -7.35 -15.24 19.90
C MET A 188 -8.11 -16.35 20.65
N PRO A 189 -7.43 -17.19 21.45
CA PRO A 189 -8.13 -18.04 22.41
C PRO A 189 -9.03 -17.17 23.29
N ARG A 190 -10.34 -17.39 23.16
CA ARG A 190 -11.35 -16.91 24.10
C ARG A 190 -11.09 -17.57 25.43
N ASP A 191 -10.55 -16.83 26.38
CA ASP A 191 -10.76 -17.10 27.80
C ASP A 191 -10.97 -15.77 28.55
N ILE A 192 -12.18 -15.24 28.36
CA ILE A 192 -12.87 -14.54 29.45
C ILE A 192 -13.70 -15.64 30.12
N ASN A 193 -13.16 -16.23 31.18
CA ASN A 193 -13.99 -16.77 32.24
C ASN A 193 -13.64 -16.04 33.53
N SER A 194 -14.55 -15.13 33.88
CA SER A 194 -14.84 -14.67 35.22
C SER A 194 -15.03 -15.84 36.18
N ASN A 195 -14.14 -15.96 37.18
CA ASN A 195 -14.45 -16.02 38.62
C ASN A 195 -13.17 -16.27 39.42
#